data_AF-A0A2Z6N9K0-F1
#
_entry.id   AF-A0A2Z6N9K0-F1
#
_cell.length_a   1.000
_cell.length_b   1.000
_cell.length_c   1.000
_cell.angle_alpha   90.00
_cell.angle_beta   90.00
_cell.angle_gamma   90.00
#
_symmetry.space_group_name_H-M   'P 1'
#
loop_
_entity.id
_entity.type
_entity.pdbx_description
1 polymer ?
#
loop_
_entity_poly.entity_id
_entity_poly.type
_entity_poly.pdbx_seq_one_letter_code
_entity_poly.pdbx_strand_id
1 'polypeptide(L)'
;MAYKSLSSISVSDIESLGIARDHAATLHQSLTELIGTDATATWQNITTNILNPELPFSFHQMLYYGCFKDYGPDPPAWIPDPESVTLTNVGRLLERRGKEFLGSAYKDPITSFADFQKFSVSNPEIYWKTVLDEMNISFSKPPECILRDNPNEDGSSSYPSGQWLPGASINPAQNCLKLNGTRSLNDTVIIWRDELHDDLPLQRMTLEELRQEVWYAANSLSICH
;
A
#
# COMPACT_ATOMS: atom_id res chain seq x y z
N MET A 1 0.14 -8.16 32.81
CA MET A 1 1.54 -8.16 33.27
C MET A 1 2.17 -6.87 32.81
N ALA A 2 2.87 -6.15 33.67
CA ALA A 2 3.58 -4.93 33.27
C ALA A 2 4.90 -5.33 32.60
N TYR A 3 5.13 -4.89 31.37
CA TYR A 3 6.38 -5.15 30.66
C TYR A 3 7.51 -4.28 31.24
N LYS A 4 8.73 -4.83 31.27
CA LYS A 4 9.94 -4.07 31.60
C LYS A 4 10.27 -3.10 30.46
N SER A 5 10.88 -1.95 30.76
CA SER A 5 11.47 -1.13 29.69
C SER A 5 12.64 -1.89 29.06
N LEU A 6 13.00 -1.58 27.82
CA LEU A 6 14.13 -2.22 27.15
C LEU A 6 15.42 -2.19 27.98
N SER A 7 15.72 -1.06 28.61
CA SER A 7 16.89 -0.87 29.47
C SER A 7 16.91 -1.72 30.74
N SER A 8 15.78 -2.32 31.11
CA SER A 8 15.64 -3.17 32.30
C SER A 8 15.53 -4.66 31.97
N ILE A 9 15.57 -5.03 30.68
CA ILE A 9 15.63 -6.43 30.25
C ILE A 9 17.03 -6.95 30.51
N SER A 10 17.13 -8.11 31.17
CA SER A 10 18.39 -8.79 31.45
C SER A 10 18.56 -10.06 30.61
N VAL A 11 19.78 -10.60 30.53
CA VAL A 11 20.04 -11.90 29.88
C VAL A 11 19.15 -13.02 30.44
N SER A 12 18.94 -13.04 31.75
CA SER A 12 18.06 -14.01 32.41
C SER A 12 16.59 -13.89 31.98
N ASP A 13 16.13 -12.68 31.65
CA ASP A 13 14.76 -12.49 31.14
C ASP A 13 14.63 -13.11 29.75
N ILE A 14 15.64 -12.95 28.89
CA ILE A 14 15.66 -13.53 27.54
C ILE A 14 15.75 -15.07 27.61
N GLU A 15 16.59 -15.61 28.50
CA GLU A 15 16.69 -17.06 28.73
C GLU A 15 15.35 -17.67 29.18
N SER A 16 14.59 -16.94 30.00
CA SER A 16 13.29 -17.40 30.49
C SER A 16 12.25 -17.65 29.38
N LEU A 17 12.50 -17.11 28.18
CA LEU A 17 11.66 -17.29 26.99
C LEU A 17 12.05 -18.52 26.16
N GLY A 18 12.99 -19.33 26.63
CA GLY A 18 13.45 -20.55 25.94
C GLY A 18 14.61 -20.33 24.97
N ILE A 19 15.26 -19.17 25.01
CA ILE A 19 16.44 -18.87 24.20
C ILE A 19 17.70 -19.35 24.94
N ALA A 20 18.57 -20.08 24.25
CA ALA A 20 19.82 -20.59 24.82
C ALA A 20 20.72 -19.46 25.33
N ARG A 21 21.40 -19.68 26.46
CA ARG A 21 22.21 -18.68 27.18
C ARG A 21 23.18 -17.88 26.30
N ASP A 22 23.94 -18.55 25.45
CA ASP A 22 24.92 -17.88 24.58
C ASP A 22 24.22 -16.95 23.58
N HIS A 23 23.10 -17.41 23.00
CA HIS A 23 22.28 -16.60 22.08
C HIS A 23 21.58 -15.45 22.82
N ALA A 24 21.08 -15.70 24.04
CA ALA A 24 20.47 -14.68 24.88
C ALA A 24 21.47 -13.56 25.25
N ALA A 25 22.73 -13.92 25.53
CA ALA A 25 23.80 -12.95 25.79
C ALA A 25 24.10 -12.08 24.57
N THR A 26 24.20 -12.69 23.37
CA THR A 26 24.38 -11.95 22.11
C THR A 26 23.21 -11.01 21.83
N LEU A 27 21.96 -11.50 21.93
CA LEU A 27 20.76 -10.68 21.71
C LEU A 27 20.67 -9.51 22.70
N HIS A 28 20.99 -9.74 23.97
CA HIS A 28 21.03 -8.68 24.99
C HIS A 28 22.08 -7.61 24.68
N GLN A 29 23.27 -8.03 24.23
CA GLN A 29 24.32 -7.09 23.82
C GLN A 29 23.85 -6.23 22.66
N SER A 30 23.35 -6.84 21.58
CA SER A 30 22.81 -6.12 20.42
C SER A 30 21.65 -5.21 20.80
N LEU A 31 20.77 -5.64 21.70
CA LEU A 31 19.68 -4.80 22.22
C LEU A 31 20.23 -3.54 22.91
N THR A 32 21.21 -3.70 23.79
CA THR A 32 21.79 -2.59 24.55
C THR A 32 22.44 -1.55 23.63
N GLU A 33 23.05 -1.99 22.53
CA GLU A 33 23.68 -1.12 21.53
C GLU A 33 22.66 -0.33 20.69
N LEU A 34 21.43 -0.83 20.55
CA LEU A 34 20.39 -0.25 19.69
C LEU A 34 19.37 0.63 20.44
N ILE A 35 19.37 0.64 21.77
CA ILE A 35 18.46 1.48 22.57
C ILE A 35 18.79 2.95 22.34
N GLY A 36 17.85 3.67 21.72
CA GLY A 36 17.92 5.12 21.49
C GLY A 36 16.94 5.90 22.37
N THR A 37 16.89 7.22 22.15
CA THR A 37 15.94 8.13 22.80
C THR A 37 14.57 8.16 22.12
N ASP A 38 14.51 7.86 20.82
CA ASP A 38 13.27 7.76 20.06
C ASP A 38 12.82 6.30 19.98
N ALA A 39 11.63 6.01 20.52
CA ALA A 39 11.08 4.66 20.56
C ALA A 39 10.77 4.10 19.16
N THR A 40 10.38 4.98 18.22
CA THR A 40 10.04 4.58 16.85
C THR A 40 11.28 4.10 16.09
N ALA A 41 12.37 4.88 16.14
CA ALA A 41 13.66 4.52 15.58
C ALA A 41 14.28 3.31 16.29
N THR A 42 14.14 3.22 17.61
CA THR A 42 14.59 2.05 18.38
C THR A 42 13.87 0.79 17.94
N TRP A 43 12.55 0.84 17.78
CA TRP A 43 11.76 -0.29 17.29
C TRP A 43 12.17 -0.70 15.87
N GLN A 44 12.36 0.26 14.96
CA GLN A 44 12.81 -0.02 13.60
C GLN A 44 14.18 -0.73 13.58
N ASN A 45 15.11 -0.32 14.44
CA ASN A 45 16.40 -0.98 14.59
C ASN A 45 16.27 -2.41 15.13
N ILE A 46 15.38 -2.63 16.12
CA ILE A 46 15.10 -3.96 16.67
C ILE A 46 14.51 -4.89 15.61
N THR A 47 13.51 -4.44 14.86
CA THR A 47 12.86 -5.25 13.81
C THR A 47 13.82 -5.60 12.67
N THR A 48 14.81 -4.75 12.42
CA THR A 48 15.75 -4.92 11.30
C THR A 48 16.95 -5.78 11.67
N ASN A 49 17.48 -5.63 12.89
CA ASN A 49 18.78 -6.19 13.28
C ASN A 49 18.70 -7.31 14.31
N ILE A 50 17.60 -7.44 15.04
CA ILE A 50 17.45 -8.43 16.12
C ILE A 50 16.39 -9.48 15.77
N LEU A 51 15.19 -9.04 15.39
CA LEU A 51 14.05 -9.94 15.22
C LEU A 51 14.17 -10.79 13.95
N ASN A 52 13.85 -12.06 14.08
CA ASN A 52 13.70 -12.98 12.95
C ASN A 52 12.65 -14.07 13.28
N PRO A 53 12.11 -14.78 12.27
CA PRO A 53 11.02 -15.74 12.48
C PRO A 53 11.36 -16.94 13.38
N GLU A 54 12.65 -17.27 13.55
CA GLU A 54 13.08 -18.40 14.37
C GLU A 54 13.06 -18.07 15.88
N LEU A 55 12.98 -16.78 16.24
CA LEU A 55 12.90 -16.36 17.64
C LEU A 55 11.48 -16.54 18.20
N PRO A 56 11.32 -17.00 19.45
CA PRO A 56 10.01 -17.20 20.08
C PRO A 56 9.17 -15.92 20.08
N PHE A 57 7.88 -16.00 19.72
CA PHE A 57 6.98 -14.84 19.69
C PHE A 57 6.94 -14.05 21.00
N SER A 58 7.08 -14.72 22.14
CA SER A 58 7.18 -14.07 23.46
C SER A 58 8.36 -13.10 23.57
N PHE A 59 9.47 -13.36 22.87
CA PHE A 59 10.61 -12.44 22.77
C PHE A 59 10.26 -11.20 21.96
N HIS A 60 9.58 -11.37 20.81
CA HIS A 60 9.07 -10.26 20.01
C HIS A 60 8.14 -9.35 20.84
N GLN A 61 7.21 -9.96 21.60
CA GLN A 61 6.31 -9.21 22.49
C GLN A 61 7.07 -8.46 23.58
N MET A 62 8.04 -9.11 24.24
CA MET A 62 8.86 -8.50 25.27
C MET A 62 9.57 -7.25 24.76
N LEU A 63 10.19 -7.33 23.57
CA LEU A 63 10.85 -6.17 22.97
C LEU A 63 9.87 -5.08 22.54
N TYR A 64 8.77 -5.45 21.88
CA TYR A 64 7.76 -4.48 21.43
C TYR A 64 7.18 -3.67 22.59
N TYR A 65 6.64 -4.34 23.61
CA TYR A 65 6.04 -3.67 24.75
C TYR A 65 7.07 -2.99 25.66
N GLY A 66 8.31 -3.48 25.68
CA GLY A 66 9.39 -2.81 26.38
C GLY A 66 9.87 -1.53 25.67
N CYS A 67 9.84 -1.52 24.34
CA CYS A 67 10.19 -0.37 23.50
C CYS A 67 9.16 0.74 23.62
N PHE A 68 7.87 0.37 23.59
CA PHE A 68 6.75 1.31 23.60
C PHE A 68 6.09 1.51 24.96
N LYS A 69 6.77 1.10 26.05
CA LYS A 69 6.23 1.15 27.41
C LYS A 69 5.64 2.53 27.78
N ASP A 70 6.31 3.60 27.36
CA ASP A 70 5.97 4.99 27.68
C ASP A 70 5.56 5.81 26.43
N TYR A 71 5.25 5.15 25.30
CA TYR A 71 4.97 5.81 24.01
C TYR A 71 3.60 6.50 23.96
N GLY A 72 2.65 6.03 24.77
CA GLY A 72 1.25 6.43 24.71
C GLY A 72 0.36 5.38 24.02
N PRO A 73 -0.89 5.75 23.68
CA PRO A 73 -1.81 4.84 23.01
C PRO A 73 -1.34 4.51 21.58
N ASP A 74 -1.66 3.29 21.13
CA ASP A 74 -1.50 2.82 19.75
C ASP A 74 -0.08 2.91 19.14
N PRO A 75 0.94 2.28 19.77
CA PRO A 75 2.28 2.23 19.21
C PRO A 75 2.32 1.49 17.86
N PRO A 76 3.09 1.97 16.87
CA PRO A 76 3.13 1.35 15.56
C PRO A 76 3.81 -0.02 15.62
N ALA A 77 3.10 -1.07 15.20
CA ALA A 77 3.68 -2.41 15.08
C ALA A 77 4.71 -2.49 13.94
N TRP A 78 4.54 -1.65 12.91
CA TRP A 78 5.40 -1.60 11.74
C TRP A 78 5.53 -0.16 11.25
N ILE A 79 6.72 0.19 10.76
CA ILE A 79 7.04 1.50 10.21
C ILE A 79 7.65 1.26 8.82
N PRO A 80 7.14 1.92 7.77
CA PRO A 80 7.72 1.78 6.44
C PRO A 80 9.14 2.34 6.42
N ASP A 81 10.02 1.61 5.75
CA ASP A 81 11.35 2.11 5.42
C ASP A 81 11.25 3.36 4.51
N PRO A 82 11.97 4.47 4.83
CA PRO A 82 11.87 5.71 4.06
C PRO A 82 12.22 5.56 2.58
N GLU A 83 13.22 4.73 2.23
CA GLU A 83 13.56 4.51 0.82
C GLU A 83 12.41 3.81 0.09
N SER A 84 11.84 2.79 0.72
CA SER A 84 10.67 2.06 0.22
C SER A 84 9.46 2.94 -0.02
N VAL A 85 9.23 3.98 0.80
CA VAL A 85 8.11 4.92 0.61
C VAL A 85 8.23 5.66 -0.73
N THR A 86 9.43 6.14 -1.08
CA THR A 86 9.66 6.85 -2.35
C THR A 86 9.38 5.99 -3.58
N LEU A 87 9.53 4.66 -3.45
CA LEU A 87 9.30 3.69 -4.51
C LEU A 87 7.83 3.30 -4.70
N THR A 88 6.95 3.66 -3.76
CA THR A 88 5.51 3.42 -3.91
C THR A 88 4.93 4.23 -5.07
N ASN A 89 3.79 3.83 -5.61
CA ASN A 89 3.14 4.60 -6.68
C ASN A 89 2.80 6.03 -6.25
N VAL A 90 2.32 6.21 -5.02
CA VAL A 90 2.04 7.54 -4.46
C VAL A 90 3.33 8.31 -4.17
N GLY A 91 4.36 7.63 -3.64
CA GLY A 91 5.69 8.21 -3.45
C GLY A 91 6.26 8.78 -4.74
N ARG A 92 6.31 7.98 -5.81
CA ARG A 92 6.75 8.41 -7.14
C ARG A 92 5.87 9.50 -7.75
N LEU A 93 4.57 9.52 -7.46
CA LEU A 93 3.68 10.60 -7.88
C LEU A 93 4.04 11.91 -7.19
N LEU A 94 4.23 11.88 -5.86
CA LEU A 94 4.58 13.05 -5.07
C LEU A 94 5.99 13.55 -5.37
N GLU A 95 6.96 12.67 -5.61
CA GLU A 95 8.30 13.07 -6.08
C GLU A 95 8.23 13.86 -7.39
N ARG A 96 7.42 13.40 -8.35
CA ARG A 96 7.30 14.05 -9.67
C ARG A 96 6.45 15.31 -9.63
N ARG A 97 5.33 15.30 -8.89
CA ARG A 97 4.23 16.27 -9.02
C ARG A 97 3.79 16.90 -7.69
N GLY A 98 4.43 16.59 -6.57
CA GLY A 98 4.05 17.08 -5.24
C GLY A 98 3.97 18.60 -5.14
N LYS A 99 4.89 19.30 -5.83
CA LYS A 99 4.86 20.77 -5.94
C LYS A 99 3.67 21.32 -6.74
N GLU A 100 3.11 20.55 -7.67
CA GLU A 100 1.88 20.94 -8.38
C GLU A 100 0.68 20.93 -7.43
N PHE A 101 0.64 20.00 -6.47
CA PHE A 101 -0.46 19.86 -5.52
C PHE A 101 -0.34 20.81 -4.32
N LEU A 102 0.87 20.93 -3.75
CA LEU A 102 1.08 21.62 -2.47
C LEU A 102 1.97 22.87 -2.58
N GLY A 103 2.44 23.21 -3.78
CA GLY A 103 3.27 24.38 -4.01
C GLY A 103 4.59 24.33 -3.21
N SER A 104 4.95 25.45 -2.58
CA SER A 104 6.14 25.56 -1.74
C SER A 104 6.03 24.81 -0.40
N ALA A 105 4.83 24.36 -0.01
CA ALA A 105 4.63 23.57 1.20
C ALA A 105 5.06 22.10 1.02
N TYR A 106 5.20 21.62 -0.23
CA TYR A 106 5.70 20.27 -0.50
C TYR A 106 7.16 20.13 -0.05
N LYS A 107 7.43 19.07 0.73
CA LYS A 107 8.79 18.73 1.20
C LYS A 107 9.24 17.38 0.66
N ASP A 108 8.53 16.33 1.03
CA ASP A 108 8.82 14.94 0.67
C ASP A 108 7.52 14.10 0.76
N PRO A 109 7.49 12.90 0.18
CA PRO A 109 6.28 12.07 0.14
C PRO A 109 5.73 11.67 1.50
N ILE A 110 6.55 11.58 2.54
CA ILE A 110 6.13 11.16 3.88
C ILE A 110 5.54 12.35 4.62
N THR A 111 6.31 13.42 4.81
CA THR A 111 5.90 14.55 5.65
C THR A 111 4.77 15.36 5.01
N SER A 112 4.67 15.35 3.67
CA SER A 112 3.61 16.04 2.95
C SER A 112 2.37 15.17 2.67
N PHE A 113 2.37 13.87 3.04
CA PHE A 113 1.25 12.98 2.73
C PHE A 113 -0.09 13.46 3.34
N ALA A 114 -0.08 13.94 4.58
CA ALA A 114 -1.29 14.41 5.24
C ALA A 114 -1.89 15.63 4.54
N ASP A 115 -1.05 16.56 4.07
CA ASP A 115 -1.52 17.73 3.32
C ASP A 115 -1.95 17.36 1.90
N PHE A 116 -1.29 16.37 1.28
CA PHE A 116 -1.74 15.80 0.01
C PHE A 116 -3.11 15.12 0.16
N GLN A 117 -3.36 14.41 1.25
CA GLN A 117 -4.66 13.81 1.53
C GLN A 117 -5.74 14.89 1.66
N LYS A 118 -5.49 15.96 2.42
CA LYS A 118 -6.40 17.11 2.51
C LYS A 118 -6.64 17.74 1.13
N PHE A 119 -5.58 17.90 0.33
CA PHE A 119 -5.69 18.41 -1.03
C PHE A 119 -6.60 17.52 -1.88
N SER A 120 -6.45 16.19 -1.81
CA SER A 120 -7.26 15.24 -2.60
C SER A 120 -8.76 15.32 -2.30
N VAL A 121 -9.12 15.60 -1.05
CA VAL A 121 -10.51 15.77 -0.62
C VAL A 121 -11.07 17.13 -1.05
N SER A 122 -10.28 18.19 -0.91
CA SER A 122 -10.71 19.56 -1.23
C SER A 122 -10.70 19.86 -2.73
N ASN A 123 -9.95 19.10 -3.54
CA ASN A 123 -9.77 19.34 -4.97
C ASN A 123 -9.99 18.06 -5.80
N PRO A 124 -11.18 17.43 -5.72
CA PRO A 124 -11.45 16.16 -6.39
C PRO A 124 -11.28 16.24 -7.91
N GLU A 125 -11.63 17.37 -8.53
CA GLU A 125 -11.47 17.60 -9.97
C GLU A 125 -10.01 17.48 -10.42
N ILE A 126 -9.07 18.05 -9.66
CA ILE A 126 -7.64 18.01 -9.99
C ILE A 126 -7.05 16.65 -9.64
N TYR A 127 -7.36 16.15 -8.45
CA TYR A 127 -6.83 14.90 -7.94
C TYR A 127 -7.23 13.71 -8.82
N TRP A 128 -8.52 13.50 -9.06
CA TRP A 128 -8.98 12.33 -9.81
C TRP A 128 -8.64 12.40 -11.29
N LYS A 129 -8.64 13.59 -11.90
CA LYS A 129 -8.11 13.75 -13.25
C LYS A 129 -6.67 13.27 -13.33
N THR A 130 -5.85 13.69 -12.37
CA THR A 130 -4.45 13.24 -12.26
C THR A 130 -4.36 11.72 -12.09
N VAL A 131 -5.17 11.13 -11.21
CA VAL A 131 -5.18 9.67 -11.00
C VAL A 131 -5.57 8.92 -12.28
N LEU A 132 -6.59 9.38 -13.00
CA LEU A 132 -7.02 8.78 -14.27
C LEU A 132 -5.94 8.87 -15.34
N ASP A 133 -5.24 10.01 -15.42
CA ASP A 133 -4.11 10.22 -16.32
C ASP A 133 -2.92 9.30 -15.98
N GLU A 134 -2.55 9.18 -14.70
CA GLU A 134 -1.47 8.29 -14.25
C GLU A 134 -1.80 6.81 -14.51
N MET A 135 -3.08 6.43 -14.38
CA MET A 135 -3.57 5.09 -14.74
C MET A 135 -3.69 4.87 -16.25
N ASN A 136 -3.46 5.90 -17.07
CA ASN A 136 -3.62 5.89 -18.53
C ASN A 136 -5.02 5.46 -18.99
N ILE A 137 -6.06 5.89 -18.25
CA ILE A 137 -7.46 5.59 -18.61
C ILE A 137 -7.82 6.26 -19.93
N SER A 138 -8.30 5.43 -20.87
CA SER A 138 -8.74 5.84 -22.20
C SER A 138 -10.26 5.98 -22.24
N PHE A 139 -10.72 7.20 -22.53
CA PHE A 139 -12.11 7.54 -22.77
C PHE A 139 -12.38 7.63 -24.27
N SER A 140 -13.48 7.05 -24.72
CA SER A 140 -13.99 7.28 -26.09
C SER A 140 -14.71 8.63 -26.20
N LYS A 141 -15.38 9.02 -25.11
CA LYS A 141 -15.89 10.38 -24.88
C LYS A 141 -15.42 10.81 -23.49
N PRO A 142 -14.66 11.91 -23.35
CA PRO A 142 -14.19 12.37 -22.05
C PRO A 142 -15.36 12.85 -21.17
N PRO A 143 -15.21 12.80 -19.84
CA PRO A 143 -16.19 13.37 -18.91
C PRO A 143 -16.29 14.90 -19.04
N GLU A 144 -17.44 15.44 -18.69
CA GLU A 144 -17.67 16.89 -18.58
C GLU A 144 -16.98 17.50 -17.34
N CYS A 145 -16.98 16.75 -16.23
CA CYS A 145 -16.22 17.01 -15.00
C CYS A 145 -15.97 15.67 -14.26
N ILE A 146 -15.14 15.66 -13.22
CA ILE A 146 -14.89 14.46 -12.41
C ILE A 146 -16.11 14.10 -11.57
N LEU A 147 -16.64 15.07 -10.82
CA LEU A 147 -17.77 14.89 -9.91
C LEU A 147 -18.72 16.05 -10.08
N ARG A 148 -19.99 15.75 -10.34
CA ARG A 148 -21.08 16.70 -10.31
C ARG A 148 -21.90 16.45 -9.06
N ASP A 149 -21.87 17.42 -8.15
CA ASP A 149 -22.76 17.45 -7.01
C ASP A 149 -24.09 18.06 -7.45
N ASN A 150 -25.20 17.39 -7.09
CA ASN A 150 -26.54 17.92 -7.26
C ASN A 150 -27.08 18.30 -5.88
N PRO A 151 -26.80 19.52 -5.39
CA PRO A 151 -27.37 19.98 -4.14
C PRO A 151 -28.90 20.10 -4.29
N ASN A 152 -29.63 19.76 -3.24
CA ASN A 152 -31.05 20.03 -3.12
C ASN A 152 -31.29 21.55 -3.03
N GLU A 153 -32.55 21.98 -3.22
CA GLU A 153 -32.94 23.40 -3.16
C GLU A 153 -32.61 24.08 -1.81
N ASP A 154 -32.46 23.31 -0.73
CA ASP A 154 -32.08 23.78 0.60
C ASP A 154 -30.55 23.82 0.84
N GLY A 155 -29.74 23.53 -0.19
CA GLY A 155 -28.28 23.48 -0.11
C GLY A 155 -27.74 22.22 0.57
N SER A 156 -28.60 21.27 0.99
CA SER A 156 -28.16 19.96 1.44
C SER A 156 -27.73 19.10 0.25
N SER A 157 -26.62 18.38 0.36
CA SER A 157 -26.27 17.36 -0.61
C SER A 157 -27.28 16.22 -0.48
N SER A 158 -28.03 15.90 -1.54
CA SER A 158 -28.89 14.71 -1.52
C SER A 158 -27.99 13.48 -1.47
N TYR A 159 -27.88 12.80 -0.34
CA TYR A 159 -27.32 11.45 -0.37
C TYR A 159 -28.38 10.50 -0.96
N PRO A 160 -28.10 9.74 -2.04
CA PRO A 160 -26.87 9.63 -2.84
C PRO A 160 -26.98 10.34 -4.22
N SER A 161 -26.36 11.50 -4.43
CA SER A 161 -26.55 12.30 -5.66
C SER A 161 -25.29 12.74 -6.39
N GLY A 162 -24.11 12.29 -5.97
CA GLY A 162 -22.86 12.56 -6.68
C GLY A 162 -22.78 11.78 -8.01
N GLN A 163 -22.76 12.49 -9.14
CA GLN A 163 -22.56 11.90 -10.45
C GLN A 163 -21.08 11.96 -10.83
N TRP A 164 -20.42 10.80 -10.87
CA TRP A 164 -19.03 10.68 -11.30
C TRP A 164 -18.92 10.60 -12.82
N LEU A 165 -17.93 11.31 -13.37
CA LEU A 165 -17.55 11.32 -14.78
C LEU A 165 -18.76 11.53 -15.73
N PRO A 166 -19.66 12.49 -15.46
CA PRO A 166 -20.85 12.71 -16.29
C PRO A 166 -20.51 12.86 -17.76
N GLY A 167 -21.30 12.19 -18.60
CA GLY A 167 -21.16 12.25 -20.05
C GLY A 167 -19.99 11.45 -20.62
N ALA A 168 -19.14 10.83 -19.80
CA ALA A 168 -18.05 9.99 -20.26
C ALA A 168 -18.53 8.67 -20.85
N SER A 169 -17.79 8.18 -21.85
CA SER A 169 -17.93 6.83 -22.40
C SER A 169 -16.61 6.10 -22.32
N ILE A 170 -16.59 4.99 -21.58
CA ILE A 170 -15.40 4.15 -21.34
C ILE A 170 -15.70 2.70 -21.73
N ASN A 171 -14.70 2.00 -22.26
CA ASN A 171 -14.73 0.55 -22.39
C ASN A 171 -13.72 -0.06 -21.39
N PRO A 172 -14.18 -0.68 -20.30
CA PRO A 172 -13.29 -1.29 -19.31
C PRO A 172 -12.42 -2.40 -19.90
N ALA A 173 -12.99 -3.28 -20.73
CA ALA A 173 -12.23 -4.35 -21.38
C ALA A 173 -11.12 -3.80 -22.27
N GLN A 174 -11.39 -2.72 -23.02
CA GLN A 174 -10.37 -2.04 -23.80
C GLN A 174 -9.24 -1.50 -22.90
N ASN A 175 -9.56 -0.87 -21.78
CA ASN A 175 -8.56 -0.34 -20.84
C ASN A 175 -7.71 -1.46 -20.21
N CYS A 176 -8.33 -2.57 -19.83
CA CYS A 176 -7.62 -3.72 -19.25
C CYS A 176 -6.71 -4.43 -20.26
N LEU A 177 -7.12 -4.49 -21.53
CA LEU A 177 -6.45 -5.26 -22.59
C LEU A 177 -5.52 -4.42 -23.48
N LYS A 178 -5.43 -3.11 -23.23
CA LYS A 178 -4.58 -2.20 -24.00
C LYS A 178 -3.10 -2.52 -23.74
N LEU A 179 -2.31 -2.40 -24.80
CA LEU A 179 -0.85 -2.30 -24.66
C LEU A 179 -0.48 -0.93 -24.09
N ASN A 180 0.62 -0.88 -23.34
CA ASN A 180 1.20 0.35 -22.86
C ASN A 180 2.73 0.23 -22.83
N GLY A 181 3.44 1.28 -22.40
CA GLY A 181 4.91 1.31 -22.40
C GLY A 181 5.58 0.23 -21.55
N THR A 182 4.84 -0.45 -20.68
CA THR A 182 5.36 -1.51 -19.80
C THR A 182 4.75 -2.89 -20.08
N ARG A 183 3.76 -3.00 -20.99
CA ARG A 183 3.01 -4.23 -21.25
C ARG A 183 3.06 -4.64 -22.72
N SER A 184 3.50 -5.87 -22.96
CA SER A 184 3.57 -6.52 -24.28
C SER A 184 2.48 -7.59 -24.47
N LEU A 185 2.27 -8.03 -25.70
CA LEU A 185 1.33 -9.12 -26.03
C LEU A 185 1.74 -10.46 -25.40
N ASN A 186 3.04 -10.69 -25.23
CA ASN A 186 3.60 -11.93 -24.70
C ASN A 186 3.62 -11.98 -23.17
N ASP A 187 3.23 -10.89 -22.50
CA ASP A 187 3.23 -10.83 -21.04
C ASP A 187 2.13 -11.74 -20.49
N THR A 188 2.46 -12.51 -19.46
CA THR A 188 1.46 -13.29 -18.71
C THR A 188 0.54 -12.35 -17.92
N VAL A 189 -0.77 -12.44 -18.15
CA VAL A 189 -1.79 -11.58 -17.51
C VAL A 189 -2.77 -12.34 -16.64
N ILE A 190 -2.91 -13.65 -16.84
CA ILE A 190 -3.68 -14.53 -15.95
C ILE A 190 -2.78 -15.70 -15.57
N ILE A 191 -2.77 -16.01 -14.27
CA ILE A 191 -2.14 -17.20 -13.70
C ILE A 191 -3.20 -17.89 -12.86
N TRP A 192 -3.40 -19.19 -13.10
CA TRP A 192 -4.37 -19.97 -12.35
C TRP A 192 -3.88 -21.40 -12.14
N ARG A 193 -4.59 -22.10 -11.27
CA ARG A 193 -4.40 -23.52 -10.99
C ARG A 193 -5.77 -24.12 -10.72
N ASP A 194 -6.01 -25.27 -11.32
CA ASP A 194 -7.23 -26.02 -11.07
C ASP A 194 -7.20 -26.63 -9.66
N GLU A 195 -8.35 -26.68 -9.01
CA GLU A 195 -8.48 -27.35 -7.71
C GLU A 195 -7.94 -28.78 -7.77
N LEU A 196 -7.35 -29.25 -6.67
CA LEU A 196 -6.76 -30.59 -6.54
C LEU A 196 -5.51 -30.86 -7.41
N HIS A 197 -4.91 -29.83 -8.02
CA HIS A 197 -3.72 -29.95 -8.85
C HIS A 197 -2.52 -29.17 -8.28
N ASP A 198 -2.32 -29.21 -6.95
CA ASP A 198 -1.27 -28.45 -6.26
C ASP A 198 0.16 -28.83 -6.65
N ASP A 199 0.35 -30.09 -7.05
CA ASP A 199 1.63 -30.62 -7.51
C ASP A 199 1.95 -30.27 -8.97
N LEU A 200 1.00 -29.71 -9.73
CA LEU A 200 1.20 -29.35 -11.13
C LEU A 200 1.69 -27.90 -11.30
N PRO A 201 2.42 -27.60 -12.39
CA PRO A 201 2.79 -26.23 -12.73
C PRO A 201 1.58 -25.31 -12.87
N LEU A 202 1.76 -24.04 -12.51
CA LEU A 202 0.73 -23.01 -12.72
C LEU A 202 0.44 -22.84 -14.20
N GLN A 203 -0.84 -22.77 -14.55
CA GLN A 203 -1.29 -22.39 -15.89
C GLN A 203 -1.14 -20.88 -16.06
N ARG A 204 -0.90 -20.46 -17.30
CA ARG A 204 -0.60 -19.07 -17.66
C ARG A 204 -1.28 -18.73 -18.96
N MET A 205 -1.76 -17.50 -19.06
CA MET A 205 -2.33 -16.94 -20.29
C MET A 205 -1.68 -15.58 -20.54
N THR A 206 -1.22 -15.41 -21.77
CA THR A 206 -0.65 -14.17 -22.28
C THR A 206 -1.73 -13.14 -22.57
N LEU A 207 -1.33 -11.87 -22.71
CA LEU A 207 -2.27 -10.83 -23.10
C LEU A 207 -2.86 -11.09 -24.49
N GLU A 208 -2.09 -11.65 -25.42
CA GLU A 208 -2.58 -12.03 -26.74
C GLU A 208 -3.71 -13.05 -26.66
N GLU A 209 -3.49 -14.16 -25.95
CA GLU A 209 -4.49 -15.21 -25.75
C GLU A 209 -5.74 -14.66 -25.06
N LEU A 210 -5.57 -13.88 -23.98
CA LEU A 210 -6.71 -13.28 -23.28
C LEU A 210 -7.52 -12.35 -24.19
N ARG A 211 -6.85 -11.57 -25.05
CA ARG A 211 -7.54 -10.72 -26.02
C ARG A 211 -8.35 -11.54 -27.00
N GLN A 212 -7.82 -12.65 -27.50
CA GLN A 212 -8.53 -13.54 -28.41
C GLN A 212 -9.78 -14.13 -27.73
N GLU A 213 -9.65 -14.66 -26.52
CA GLU A 213 -10.77 -15.24 -25.76
C GLU A 213 -11.87 -14.21 -25.47
N VAL A 214 -11.50 -13.00 -25.03
CA VAL A 214 -12.47 -11.92 -24.81
C VAL A 214 -13.18 -11.53 -26.11
N TRP A 215 -12.47 -11.52 -27.24
CA TRP A 215 -13.07 -11.25 -28.55
C TRP A 215 -14.04 -12.36 -28.97
N TYR A 216 -13.68 -13.62 -28.78
CA TYR A 216 -14.57 -14.76 -29.09
C TYR A 216 -15.84 -14.71 -28.25
N ALA A 217 -15.72 -14.46 -26.94
CA ALA A 217 -16.86 -14.33 -26.05
C ALA A 217 -17.76 -13.14 -26.45
N ALA A 218 -17.18 -11.97 -26.72
CA ALA A 218 -17.93 -10.78 -27.12
C ALA A 218 -18.69 -10.99 -28.44
N ASN A 219 -18.05 -11.57 -29.45
CA ASN A 219 -18.69 -11.88 -30.73
C ASN A 219 -19.83 -12.89 -30.56
N SER A 220 -19.64 -13.92 -29.74
CA SER A 220 -20.67 -14.93 -29.48
C SER A 220 -21.91 -14.33 -28.83
N LEU A 221 -21.74 -13.40 -27.89
CA LEU A 221 -22.85 -12.66 -27.27
C LEU A 221 -23.58 -11.75 -28.27
N SER A 222 -22.86 -11.16 -29.23
CA SER A 222 -23.44 -10.27 -30.23
C SER A 222 -24.30 -10.97 -31.29
N ILE A 223 -24.05 -12.26 -31.53
CA ILE A 223 -24.78 -13.07 -32.52
C ILE A 223 -26.12 -13.60 -31.92
N CYS A 224 -26.28 -13.58 -30.60
CA CYS A 224 -27.48 -14.07 -29.90
C CYS A 224 -28.60 -13.02 -29.77
N HIS A 225 -28.46 -11.84 -30.36
CA HIS A 225 -29.44 -10.75 -30.38
C HIS A 225 -29.84 -10.40 -31.82
#